data_AF-A0A958PNL4-F1
#
_entry.id   AF-A0A958PNL4-F1
#
_cell.length_a   1.000
_cell.length_b   1.000
_cell.length_c   1.000
_cell.angle_alpha   90.00
_cell.angle_beta   90.00
_cell.angle_gamma   90.00
#
_symmetry.space_group_name_H-M   'P 1'
#
loop_
_entity.id
_entity.type
_entity.pdbx_description
1 polymer ?
#
loop_
_entity_poly.entity_id
_entity_poly.type
_entity_poly.pdbx_seq_one_letter_code
_entity_poly.pdbx_strand_id
1 'polypeptide(L)'
;MSKASTAKKEKSKFRRKTKKLTHIVNDQFPNIGVIANRKMYERLFSYLTRLNVNIIYFQPQKISNRRIRNSNLLALVVVPHQKISDVESYYDTLTQFESLRDTPLYILSRTPSAQLASDLYEKGASLVIDIETELEIADQLIAENLGIRLANGKPNDYNSRLQRSVRSHLSRVHTDFANLRIEAFDGVINVSGSLPLLARLKELTKALRSIPGILNIDTSGVHILTEALANSDIDKAIKEIVDSDPFLASSPIRWSVQRGIVTISGGVHNASILDKFIEKLEHLSGIKRLNNFLSVHQKIGQLNSQHIKSIEREIDTKYPMCQIHLEMVGSSLIAKGIVKDLYDKKEIQNYLEKDPRIEKVINRLFVA
;
A
#
# COMPACT_ATOMS: atom_id res chain seq x y z
N MET A 1 53.28 47.16 -45.60
CA MET A 1 51.80 47.25 -45.49
C MET A 1 51.19 46.14 -46.34
N SER A 2 50.36 45.28 -45.72
CA SER A 2 49.11 44.66 -46.26
C SER A 2 49.12 43.98 -47.64
N LYS A 3 48.58 42.79 -47.94
CA LYS A 3 47.79 41.72 -47.28
C LYS A 3 47.75 40.56 -48.33
N ALA A 4 48.02 39.31 -47.96
CA ALA A 4 47.06 38.20 -47.89
C ALA A 4 46.00 38.08 -49.02
N SER A 5 46.08 37.01 -49.82
CA SER A 5 44.92 36.24 -50.33
C SER A 5 45.38 34.99 -51.09
N THR A 6 45.44 33.86 -50.40
CA THR A 6 45.67 32.52 -50.96
C THR A 6 44.56 31.59 -50.50
N ALA A 7 44.28 30.57 -51.32
CA ALA A 7 43.46 29.38 -51.06
C ALA A 7 41.96 29.47 -51.39
N LYS A 8 41.63 29.17 -52.64
CA LYS A 8 40.38 28.48 -53.00
C LYS A 8 40.55 27.76 -54.34
N LYS A 9 40.76 26.45 -54.30
CA LYS A 9 40.28 25.42 -55.25
C LYS A 9 41.10 24.14 -55.08
N GLU A 10 40.46 23.10 -54.54
CA GLU A 10 40.52 21.71 -55.00
C GLU A 10 39.80 20.78 -54.01
N LYS A 11 39.40 19.58 -54.50
CA LYS A 11 38.55 18.52 -53.91
C LYS A 11 37.08 18.62 -54.37
N SER A 12 36.68 18.10 -55.53
CA SER A 12 36.73 16.73 -56.07
C SER A 12 35.80 15.71 -55.37
N LYS A 13 34.66 15.47 -56.03
CA LYS A 13 33.97 14.18 -56.26
C LYS A 13 34.04 13.10 -55.16
N PHE A 14 32.95 12.99 -54.39
CA PHE A 14 32.46 11.69 -53.87
C PHE A 14 30.92 11.73 -53.79
N ARG A 15 30.24 11.38 -54.89
CA ARG A 15 28.78 11.18 -54.92
C ARG A 15 28.49 9.69 -54.75
N ARG A 16 28.31 9.24 -53.50
CA ARG A 16 27.64 7.97 -53.21
C ARG A 16 26.13 8.18 -53.33
N LYS A 17 25.51 7.51 -54.31
CA LYS A 17 24.05 7.39 -54.43
C LYS A 17 23.55 6.47 -53.32
N THR A 18 23.08 7.03 -52.21
CA THR A 18 22.22 6.30 -51.27
C THR A 18 20.79 6.35 -51.81
N LYS A 19 20.26 5.19 -52.22
CA LYS A 19 18.83 5.01 -52.48
C LYS A 19 18.09 5.34 -51.17
N LYS A 20 17.30 6.41 -51.17
CA LYS A 20 16.39 6.73 -50.07
C LYS A 20 15.33 5.62 -50.00
N LEU A 21 15.36 4.84 -48.93
CA LEU A 21 14.23 4.06 -48.46
C LEU A 21 13.21 5.04 -47.88
N THR A 22 12.33 5.60 -48.73
CA THR A 22 11.20 6.41 -48.30
C THR A 22 10.00 5.52 -48.03
N HIS A 23 10.06 4.78 -46.93
CA HIS A 23 8.88 4.45 -46.14
C HIS A 23 9.18 4.89 -44.71
N ILE A 24 9.15 6.22 -44.53
CA ILE A 24 9.20 6.84 -43.21
C ILE A 24 7.85 6.54 -42.59
N VAL A 25 7.82 5.63 -41.62
CA VAL A 25 6.76 5.54 -40.63
C VAL A 25 6.65 6.96 -40.04
N ASN A 26 5.47 7.57 -40.13
CA ASN A 26 5.20 8.84 -39.45
C ASN A 26 5.20 8.57 -37.93
N ASP A 27 6.39 8.45 -37.35
CA ASP A 27 6.61 8.37 -35.90
C ASP A 27 6.28 9.74 -35.31
N GLN A 28 4.99 10.04 -35.19
CA GLN A 28 4.53 11.18 -34.42
C GLN A 28 4.80 10.88 -32.96
N PHE A 29 5.81 11.54 -32.39
CA PHE A 29 6.05 11.47 -30.94
C PHE A 29 4.77 11.87 -30.19
N PRO A 30 4.43 11.17 -29.10
CA PRO A 30 3.25 11.50 -28.31
C PRO A 30 3.36 12.92 -27.75
N ASN A 31 2.23 13.57 -27.56
CA ASN A 31 2.18 14.95 -27.06
C ASN A 31 1.95 14.97 -25.54
N ILE A 32 2.75 15.73 -24.80
CA ILE A 32 2.45 16.11 -23.41
C ILE A 32 1.98 17.56 -23.40
N GLY A 33 0.78 17.80 -22.87
CA GLY A 33 0.27 19.13 -22.66
C GLY A 33 0.85 19.74 -21.38
N VAL A 34 1.22 21.01 -21.41
CA VAL A 34 1.67 21.75 -20.21
C VAL A 34 0.84 23.00 -20.05
N ILE A 35 0.10 23.09 -18.94
CA ILE A 35 -0.64 24.26 -18.50
C ILE A 35 0.16 24.93 -17.40
N ALA A 36 0.78 26.08 -17.68
CA ALA A 36 1.57 26.80 -16.70
C ALA A 36 1.67 28.29 -17.08
N ASN A 37 2.22 29.13 -16.20
CA ASN A 37 2.72 30.43 -16.65
C ASN A 37 3.95 30.24 -17.56
N ARG A 38 4.29 31.27 -18.37
CA ARG A 38 5.36 31.15 -19.38
C ARG A 38 6.72 30.80 -18.76
N LYS A 39 7.07 31.43 -17.65
CA LYS A 39 8.34 31.20 -16.94
C LYS A 39 8.47 29.76 -16.46
N MET A 40 7.38 29.20 -15.91
CA MET A 40 7.40 27.82 -15.43
C MET A 40 7.36 26.81 -16.57
N TYR A 41 6.62 27.09 -17.65
CA TYR A 41 6.68 26.28 -18.85
C TYR A 41 8.11 26.15 -19.38
N GLU A 42 8.85 27.25 -19.48
CA GLU A 42 10.25 27.23 -19.93
C GLU A 42 11.14 26.42 -18.99
N ARG A 43 10.89 26.50 -17.68
CA ARG A 43 11.58 25.67 -16.68
C ARG A 43 11.24 24.19 -16.83
N LEU A 44 9.99 23.83 -17.06
CA LEU A 44 9.55 22.44 -17.24
C LEU A 44 9.99 21.84 -18.58
N PHE A 45 10.05 22.66 -19.62
CA PHE A 45 10.41 22.24 -20.96
C PHE A 45 11.79 21.56 -20.98
N SER A 46 12.76 22.08 -20.21
CA SER A 46 14.10 21.47 -20.14
C SER A 46 14.14 20.09 -19.48
N TYR A 47 13.18 19.78 -18.60
CA TYR A 47 13.04 18.45 -18.00
C TYR A 47 12.25 17.52 -18.90
N LEU A 48 11.07 17.95 -19.35
CA LEU A 48 10.15 17.12 -20.12
C LEU A 48 10.68 16.77 -21.52
N THR A 49 11.55 17.58 -22.11
CA THR A 49 12.18 17.25 -23.42
C THR A 49 13.04 15.99 -23.36
N ARG A 50 13.48 15.57 -22.16
CA ARG A 50 14.21 14.32 -21.96
C ARG A 50 13.34 13.08 -22.21
N LEU A 51 12.01 13.23 -22.14
CA LEU A 51 11.04 12.15 -22.38
C LEU A 51 10.91 11.74 -23.85
N ASN A 52 11.56 12.45 -24.77
CA ASN A 52 11.41 12.24 -26.22
C ASN A 52 9.93 12.34 -26.68
N VAL A 53 9.24 13.36 -26.15
CA VAL A 53 7.83 13.68 -26.43
C VAL A 53 7.73 15.08 -27.01
N ASN A 54 6.65 15.34 -27.75
CA ASN A 54 6.30 16.69 -28.17
C ASN A 54 5.63 17.42 -27.00
N ILE A 55 6.09 18.63 -26.67
CA ILE A 55 5.50 19.40 -25.56
C ILE A 55 4.61 20.50 -26.14
N ILE A 56 3.33 20.50 -25.76
CA ILE A 56 2.35 21.50 -26.19
C ILE A 56 2.04 22.44 -25.03
N TYR A 57 2.41 23.72 -25.19
CA TYR A 57 2.09 24.75 -24.22
C TYR A 57 0.64 25.23 -24.33
N PHE A 58 -0.08 25.18 -23.22
CA PHE A 58 -1.42 25.74 -23.05
C PHE A 58 -1.36 26.95 -22.11
N GLN A 59 -1.72 28.12 -22.64
CA GLN A 59 -1.89 29.32 -21.81
C GLN A 59 -3.12 29.11 -20.91
N PRO A 60 -3.02 29.25 -19.57
CA PRO A 60 -4.11 28.94 -18.65
C PRO A 60 -5.44 29.64 -18.99
N GLN A 61 -5.39 30.90 -19.45
CA GLN A 61 -6.56 31.70 -19.80
C GLN A 61 -7.18 31.39 -21.17
N LYS A 62 -6.52 30.56 -22.00
CA LYS A 62 -6.95 30.27 -23.39
C LYS A 62 -7.15 28.78 -23.64
N ILE A 63 -7.36 28.02 -22.56
CA ILE A 63 -7.62 26.58 -22.67
C ILE A 63 -9.05 26.39 -23.16
N SER A 64 -9.21 25.56 -24.17
CA SER A 64 -10.52 25.12 -24.63
C SER A 64 -10.50 23.63 -24.93
N ASN A 65 -11.62 22.96 -24.67
CA ASN A 65 -11.78 21.52 -24.91
C ASN A 65 -11.44 21.15 -26.37
N ARG A 66 -11.78 22.01 -27.34
CA ARG A 66 -11.45 21.81 -28.76
C ARG A 66 -9.94 21.74 -29.01
N ARG A 67 -9.15 22.57 -28.34
CA ARG A 67 -7.69 22.61 -28.53
C ARG A 67 -7.03 21.38 -27.90
N ILE A 68 -7.48 20.96 -26.72
CA ILE A 68 -6.98 19.76 -26.04
C ILE A 68 -7.30 18.51 -26.87
N ARG A 69 -8.57 18.35 -27.29
CA ARG A 69 -9.01 17.20 -28.10
C ARG A 69 -8.21 17.01 -29.39
N ASN A 70 -7.85 18.11 -30.06
CA ASN A 70 -7.09 18.05 -31.31
C ASN A 70 -5.59 17.77 -31.11
N SER A 71 -5.11 17.71 -29.86
CA SER A 71 -3.70 17.61 -29.54
C SER A 71 -3.21 16.18 -29.30
N ASN A 72 -4.08 15.16 -29.31
CA ASN A 72 -3.72 13.75 -29.07
C ASN A 72 -2.75 13.59 -27.88
N LEU A 73 -3.18 14.05 -26.71
CA LEU A 73 -2.32 14.13 -25.52
C LEU A 73 -2.15 12.74 -24.89
N LEU A 74 -0.91 12.41 -24.59
CA LEU A 74 -0.56 11.26 -23.75
C LEU A 74 -0.71 11.57 -22.26
N ALA A 75 -0.48 12.84 -21.89
CA ALA A 75 -0.63 13.34 -20.53
C ALA A 75 -0.82 14.85 -20.49
N LEU A 76 -1.31 15.35 -19.36
CA LEU A 76 -1.43 16.78 -19.10
C LEU A 76 -0.72 17.14 -17.78
N VAL A 77 0.24 18.06 -17.86
CA VAL A 77 0.97 18.62 -16.71
C VAL A 77 0.39 19.99 -16.39
N VAL A 78 -0.05 20.19 -15.16
CA VAL A 78 -0.67 21.43 -14.69
C VAL A 78 0.17 22.03 -13.58
N VAL A 79 0.61 23.27 -13.78
CA VAL A 79 1.18 24.11 -12.73
C VAL A 79 0.18 25.22 -12.43
N PRO A 80 -0.65 25.07 -11.37
CA PRO A 80 -1.58 26.09 -10.97
C PRO A 80 -0.85 27.38 -10.55
N HIS A 81 -1.57 28.50 -10.62
CA HIS A 81 -1.05 29.77 -10.15
C HIS A 81 -0.97 29.78 -8.60
N GLN A 82 -0.22 30.72 -8.03
CA GLN A 82 0.35 30.67 -6.67
C GLN A 82 -0.58 30.40 -5.47
N LYS A 83 -1.92 30.39 -5.59
CA LYS A 83 -2.82 30.17 -4.45
C LYS A 83 -3.36 28.74 -4.43
N ILE A 84 -3.43 28.15 -3.25
CA ILE A 84 -3.96 26.78 -3.03
C ILE A 84 -5.39 26.64 -3.56
N SER A 85 -6.24 27.66 -3.34
CA SER A 85 -7.61 27.72 -3.88
C SER A 85 -7.68 27.64 -5.41
N ASP A 86 -6.60 28.04 -6.09
CA ASP A 86 -6.53 28.00 -7.54
C ASP A 86 -6.28 26.56 -8.01
N VAL A 87 -5.61 25.70 -7.22
CA VAL A 87 -5.30 24.32 -7.64
C VAL A 87 -6.57 23.51 -7.81
N GLU A 88 -7.46 23.53 -6.83
CA GLU A 88 -8.71 22.77 -6.86
C GLU A 88 -9.66 23.31 -7.94
N SER A 89 -9.80 24.63 -8.06
CA SER A 89 -10.64 25.25 -9.08
C SER A 89 -10.15 24.95 -10.50
N TYR A 90 -8.83 24.94 -10.72
CA TYR A 90 -8.25 24.51 -12.00
C TYR A 90 -8.53 23.04 -12.27
N TYR A 91 -8.39 22.20 -11.26
CA TYR A 91 -8.65 20.77 -11.37
C TYR A 91 -10.11 20.52 -11.77
N ASP A 92 -11.06 21.13 -11.06
CA ASP A 92 -12.49 21.00 -11.31
C ASP A 92 -12.89 21.52 -12.71
N THR A 93 -12.19 22.55 -13.22
CA THR A 93 -12.40 23.04 -14.59
C THR A 93 -11.89 22.03 -15.63
N LEU A 94 -10.75 21.38 -15.37
CA LEU A 94 -10.15 20.42 -16.30
C LEU A 94 -10.91 19.10 -16.36
N THR A 95 -11.45 18.61 -15.24
CA THR A 95 -12.24 17.37 -15.21
C THR A 95 -13.58 17.49 -15.91
N GLN A 96 -14.08 18.71 -16.15
CA GLN A 96 -15.25 18.95 -17.00
C GLN A 96 -14.96 18.70 -18.49
N PHE A 97 -13.69 18.63 -18.91
CA PHE A 97 -13.36 18.34 -20.29
C PHE A 97 -13.40 16.84 -20.55
N GLU A 98 -14.43 16.39 -21.28
CA GLU A 98 -14.61 14.99 -21.67
C GLU A 98 -13.37 14.39 -22.36
N SER A 99 -12.59 15.20 -23.09
CA SER A 99 -11.36 14.75 -23.76
C SER A 99 -10.22 14.37 -22.80
N LEU A 100 -10.30 14.75 -21.52
CA LEU A 100 -9.30 14.45 -20.50
C LEU A 100 -9.68 13.27 -19.61
N ARG A 101 -10.86 12.65 -19.79
CA ARG A 101 -11.37 11.61 -18.90
C ARG A 101 -10.38 10.47 -18.67
N ASP A 102 -9.67 10.07 -19.72
CA ASP A 102 -8.69 8.98 -19.70
C ASP A 102 -7.24 9.49 -19.84
N THR A 103 -7.02 10.81 -19.79
CA THR A 103 -5.69 11.40 -19.92
C THR A 103 -5.07 11.58 -18.53
N PRO A 104 -3.92 10.95 -18.24
CA PRO A 104 -3.22 11.15 -16.97
C PRO A 104 -2.97 12.63 -16.68
N LEU A 105 -3.30 13.03 -15.45
CA LEU A 105 -3.25 14.41 -15.02
C LEU A 105 -2.21 14.58 -13.91
N TYR A 106 -1.17 15.35 -14.19
CA TYR A 106 -0.04 15.60 -13.29
C TYR A 106 -0.09 17.02 -12.74
N ILE A 107 -0.19 17.15 -11.43
CA ILE A 107 -0.31 18.45 -10.75
C ILE A 107 1.02 18.80 -10.09
N LEU A 108 1.64 19.90 -10.49
CA LEU A 108 2.88 20.40 -9.91
C LEU A 108 2.56 21.60 -9.02
N SER A 109 2.54 21.37 -7.71
CA SER A 109 2.23 22.40 -6.71
C SER A 109 3.48 22.77 -5.92
N ARG A 110 3.51 23.96 -5.30
CA ARG A 110 4.57 24.32 -4.34
C ARG A 110 4.19 23.76 -2.98
N THR A 111 5.03 22.89 -2.43
CA THR A 111 4.88 22.34 -1.07
C THR A 111 3.43 21.88 -0.79
N PRO A 112 2.88 20.95 -1.58
CA PRO A 112 1.51 20.47 -1.36
C PRO A 112 1.42 19.85 0.04
N SER A 113 0.41 20.26 0.82
CA SER A 113 0.12 19.56 2.07
C SER A 113 -0.32 18.12 1.78
N ALA A 114 -0.10 17.21 2.73
CA ALA A 114 -0.53 15.82 2.58
C ALA A 114 -2.04 15.72 2.30
N GLN A 115 -2.84 16.59 2.94
CA GLN A 115 -4.28 16.69 2.71
C GLN A 115 -4.60 17.09 1.27
N LEU A 116 -4.00 18.18 0.77
CA LEU A 116 -4.23 18.63 -0.61
C LEU A 116 -3.84 17.56 -1.64
N ALA A 117 -2.72 16.87 -1.42
CA ALA A 117 -2.31 15.78 -2.29
C ALA A 117 -3.36 14.64 -2.29
N SER A 118 -3.84 14.23 -1.11
CA SER A 118 -4.90 13.24 -0.95
C SER A 118 -6.18 13.64 -1.69
N ASP A 119 -6.63 14.88 -1.49
CA ASP A 119 -7.85 15.40 -2.11
C ASP A 119 -7.73 15.41 -3.65
N LEU A 120 -6.55 15.77 -4.18
CA LEU A 120 -6.30 15.72 -5.63
C LEU A 120 -6.27 14.29 -6.18
N TYR A 121 -5.70 13.33 -5.45
CA TYR A 121 -5.73 11.92 -5.84
C TYR A 121 -7.15 11.36 -5.85
N GLU A 122 -7.96 11.68 -4.83
CA GLU A 122 -9.38 11.29 -4.78
C GLU A 122 -10.17 11.87 -5.96
N LYS A 123 -9.83 13.09 -6.40
CA LYS A 123 -10.44 13.70 -7.57
C LYS A 123 -9.91 13.14 -8.91
N GLY A 124 -8.90 12.28 -8.90
CA GLY A 124 -8.39 11.56 -10.08
C GLY A 124 -7.04 12.03 -10.62
N ALA A 125 -6.29 12.87 -9.89
CA ALA A 125 -4.93 13.21 -10.30
C ALA A 125 -4.07 11.93 -10.34
N SER A 126 -3.26 11.77 -11.38
CA SER A 126 -2.39 10.61 -11.53
C SER A 126 -1.09 10.76 -10.73
N LEU A 127 -0.64 11.99 -10.52
CA LEU A 127 0.54 12.32 -9.72
C LEU A 127 0.46 13.77 -9.23
N VAL A 128 0.82 14.00 -7.97
CA VAL A 128 1.05 15.33 -7.40
C VAL A 128 2.54 15.45 -7.09
N ILE A 129 3.21 16.45 -7.69
CA ILE A 129 4.66 16.68 -7.57
C ILE A 129 4.90 18.00 -6.85
N ASP A 130 5.79 18.00 -5.85
CA ASP A 130 6.27 19.23 -5.23
C ASP A 130 7.32 19.90 -6.12
N ILE A 131 6.99 21.07 -6.67
CA ILE A 131 7.84 21.78 -7.62
C ILE A 131 9.11 22.36 -6.98
N GLU A 132 9.18 22.46 -5.66
CA GLU A 132 10.37 22.96 -4.96
C GLU A 132 11.40 21.87 -4.72
N THR A 133 10.94 20.65 -4.41
CA THR A 133 11.80 19.54 -3.99
C THR A 133 11.94 18.45 -5.06
N GLU A 134 10.97 18.27 -5.95
CA GLU A 134 10.89 17.13 -6.88
C GLU A 134 10.95 17.54 -8.35
N LEU A 135 11.03 18.83 -8.67
CA LEU A 135 11.04 19.28 -10.08
C LEU A 135 12.20 18.68 -10.88
N GLU A 136 13.37 18.49 -10.25
CA GLU A 136 14.56 17.92 -10.91
C GLU A 136 14.37 16.48 -11.38
N ILE A 137 13.43 15.76 -10.76
CA ILE A 137 13.07 14.37 -11.05
C ILE A 137 11.68 14.25 -11.70
N ALA A 138 11.02 15.36 -12.02
CA ALA A 138 9.65 15.34 -12.55
C ALA A 138 9.52 14.58 -13.88
N ASP A 139 10.55 14.65 -14.73
CA ASP A 139 10.63 13.85 -15.96
C ASP A 139 10.61 12.35 -15.65
N GLN A 140 11.34 11.90 -14.63
CA GLN A 140 11.38 10.49 -14.21
C GLN A 140 10.06 10.03 -13.62
N LEU A 141 9.45 10.85 -12.75
CA LEU A 141 8.16 10.51 -12.13
C LEU A 141 7.04 10.42 -13.19
N ILE A 142 7.02 11.35 -14.14
CA ILE A 142 6.07 11.34 -15.26
C ILE A 142 6.35 10.15 -16.20
N ALA A 143 7.61 9.88 -16.54
CA ALA A 143 7.99 8.73 -17.37
C ALA A 143 7.51 7.41 -16.76
N GLU A 144 7.73 7.24 -15.45
CA GLU A 144 7.37 6.05 -14.70
C GLU A 144 5.85 5.86 -14.66
N ASN A 145 5.09 6.93 -14.41
CA ASN A 145 3.64 6.87 -14.41
C ASN A 145 3.05 6.60 -15.81
N LEU A 146 3.67 7.11 -16.88
CA LEU A 146 3.27 6.86 -18.27
C LEU A 146 3.80 5.54 -18.86
N GLY A 147 4.69 4.84 -18.16
CA GLY A 147 5.41 3.69 -18.72
C GLY A 147 6.34 4.04 -19.89
N ILE A 148 6.72 5.31 -20.06
CA ILE A 148 7.64 5.76 -21.11
C ILE A 148 9.08 5.44 -20.69
N ARG A 149 9.80 4.71 -21.54
CA ARG A 149 11.23 4.46 -21.35
C ARG A 149 12.04 5.62 -21.93
N LEU A 150 12.79 6.35 -21.09
CA LEU A 150 13.67 7.45 -21.51
C LEU A 150 14.73 6.95 -22.51
N ALA A 151 14.72 7.48 -23.74
CA ALA A 151 15.53 7.01 -24.87
C ALA A 151 17.05 7.27 -24.73
N ASN A 152 17.48 8.08 -23.76
CA ASN A 152 18.88 8.43 -23.58
C ASN A 152 19.58 7.55 -22.52
N GLY A 153 19.76 6.28 -22.87
CA GLY A 153 21.11 5.69 -22.87
C GLY A 153 21.85 5.41 -21.57
N LYS A 154 21.22 5.44 -20.39
CA LYS A 154 21.53 4.47 -19.32
C LYS A 154 20.20 4.02 -18.73
N PRO A 155 19.85 2.73 -18.78
CA PRO A 155 18.66 2.24 -18.12
C PRO A 155 18.83 2.50 -16.63
N ASN A 156 18.24 3.59 -16.13
CA ASN A 156 17.94 3.74 -14.72
C ASN A 156 16.73 2.82 -14.49
N ASP A 157 17.05 1.53 -14.54
CA ASP A 157 16.16 0.39 -14.53
C ASP A 157 15.16 0.60 -13.38
N TYR A 158 13.88 0.70 -13.74
CA TYR A 158 12.79 0.85 -12.78
C TYR A 158 12.95 -0.14 -11.63
N ASN A 159 13.39 -1.36 -11.95
CA ASN A 159 13.73 -2.38 -10.96
C ASN A 159 14.87 -1.93 -10.04
N SER A 160 15.95 -1.40 -10.57
CA SER A 160 17.05 -0.84 -9.78
C SER A 160 16.64 0.35 -8.90
N ARG A 161 15.64 1.16 -9.29
CA ARG A 161 15.07 2.24 -8.44
C ARG A 161 14.17 1.65 -7.36
N LEU A 162 13.24 0.78 -7.73
CA LEU A 162 12.35 0.09 -6.80
C LEU A 162 13.15 -0.71 -5.78
N GLN A 163 14.12 -1.49 -6.21
CA GLN A 163 15.05 -2.24 -5.36
C GLN A 163 15.80 -1.33 -4.38
N ARG A 164 16.28 -0.16 -4.82
CA ARG A 164 16.91 0.84 -3.93
C ARG A 164 15.92 1.39 -2.91
N SER A 165 14.71 1.73 -3.35
CA SER A 165 13.63 2.20 -2.47
C SER A 165 13.28 1.16 -1.41
N VAL A 166 13.12 -0.10 -1.82
CA VAL A 166 12.86 -1.24 -0.95
C VAL A 166 13.98 -1.43 0.06
N ARG A 167 15.25 -1.48 -0.38
CA ARG A 167 16.39 -1.62 0.54
C ARG A 167 16.45 -0.46 1.55
N SER A 168 16.23 0.77 1.08
CA SER A 168 16.19 1.95 1.94
C SER A 168 15.07 1.84 2.98
N HIS A 169 13.86 1.48 2.56
CA HIS A 169 12.71 1.30 3.44
C HIS A 169 12.95 0.21 4.49
N LEU A 170 13.35 -0.99 4.05
CA LEU A 170 13.58 -2.13 4.95
C LEU A 170 14.68 -1.85 5.98
N SER A 171 15.75 -1.17 5.59
CA SER A 171 16.85 -0.81 6.50
C SER A 171 16.41 0.13 7.64
N ARG A 172 15.31 0.85 7.46
CA ARG A 172 14.72 1.73 8.49
C ARG A 172 13.70 1.01 9.38
N VAL A 173 13.01 0.00 8.85
CA VAL A 173 12.00 -0.75 9.61
C VAL A 173 12.67 -1.69 10.61
N HIS A 174 13.66 -2.47 10.18
CA HIS A 174 14.36 -3.40 11.05
C HIS A 174 15.77 -3.68 10.54
N THR A 175 16.76 -3.70 11.43
CA THR A 175 18.17 -3.97 11.09
C THR A 175 18.36 -5.36 10.49
N ASP A 176 17.58 -6.34 10.95
CA ASP A 176 17.65 -7.74 10.49
C ASP A 176 17.33 -7.88 8.98
N PHE A 177 16.58 -6.95 8.40
CA PHE A 177 16.25 -6.98 6.97
C PHE A 177 17.40 -6.49 6.08
N ALA A 178 18.40 -5.82 6.65
CA ALA A 178 19.54 -5.30 5.89
C ALA A 178 20.39 -6.40 5.23
N ASN A 179 20.38 -7.60 5.81
CA ASN A 179 21.13 -8.76 5.30
C ASN A 179 20.37 -9.54 4.21
N LEU A 180 19.13 -9.18 3.91
CA LEU A 180 18.35 -9.84 2.87
C LEU A 180 18.78 -9.36 1.48
N ARG A 181 18.92 -10.31 0.56
CA ARG A 181 19.09 -10.00 -0.86
C ARG A 181 17.73 -9.70 -1.45
N ILE A 182 17.59 -8.44 -1.87
CA ILE A 182 16.39 -7.94 -2.56
C ILE A 182 16.73 -7.73 -4.03
N GLU A 183 15.91 -8.32 -4.89
CA GLU A 183 15.87 -8.10 -6.33
C GLU A 183 14.47 -7.66 -6.72
N ALA A 184 14.38 -6.65 -7.58
CA ALA A 184 13.10 -6.24 -8.16
C ALA A 184 13.06 -6.64 -9.63
N PHE A 185 11.89 -7.01 -10.12
CA PHE A 185 11.64 -7.24 -11.54
C PHE A 185 10.18 -6.96 -11.88
N ASP A 186 9.93 -5.87 -12.60
CA ASP A 186 8.62 -5.47 -13.10
C ASP A 186 7.54 -5.40 -12.00
N GLY A 187 7.91 -4.78 -10.87
CA GLY A 187 7.04 -4.64 -9.69
C GLY A 187 6.98 -5.89 -8.80
N VAL A 188 7.61 -6.99 -9.19
CA VAL A 188 7.76 -8.19 -8.36
C VAL A 188 9.05 -8.08 -7.53
N ILE A 189 8.94 -8.25 -6.22
CA ILE A 189 10.09 -8.27 -5.31
C ILE A 189 10.44 -9.70 -4.95
N ASN A 190 11.63 -10.14 -5.36
CA ASN A 190 12.21 -11.41 -4.95
C ASN A 190 13.10 -11.16 -3.72
N VAL A 191 12.74 -11.82 -2.62
CA VAL A 191 13.49 -11.75 -1.37
C VAL A 191 14.19 -13.09 -1.14
N SER A 192 15.48 -13.04 -0.87
CA SER A 192 16.24 -14.21 -0.44
C SER A 192 17.16 -13.90 0.73
N GLY A 193 17.48 -14.91 1.53
CA GLY A 193 18.33 -14.77 2.71
C GLY A 193 17.76 -15.53 3.90
N SER A 194 18.07 -15.04 5.09
CA SER A 194 17.72 -15.72 6.33
C SER A 194 17.08 -14.79 7.35
N LEU A 195 16.08 -15.28 8.08
CA LEU A 195 15.44 -14.58 9.20
C LEU A 195 15.42 -15.46 10.44
N PRO A 196 15.44 -14.88 11.66
CA PRO A 196 15.50 -15.68 12.89
C PRO A 196 14.17 -16.37 13.23
N LEU A 197 13.03 -15.76 12.86
CA LEU A 197 11.69 -16.20 13.23
C LEU A 197 10.70 -16.04 12.09
N LEU A 198 9.63 -16.85 12.11
CA LEU A 198 8.56 -16.78 11.12
C LEU A 198 7.77 -15.46 11.21
N ALA A 199 7.60 -14.90 12.41
CA ALA A 199 6.98 -13.58 12.62
C ALA A 199 7.69 -12.47 11.82
N ARG A 200 9.03 -12.52 11.75
CA ARG A 200 9.81 -11.54 10.97
C ARG A 200 9.53 -11.63 9.47
N LEU A 201 9.24 -12.82 8.94
CA LEU A 201 8.86 -12.99 7.53
C LEU A 201 7.52 -12.30 7.24
N LYS A 202 6.57 -12.37 8.16
CA LYS A 202 5.27 -11.71 8.03
C LYS A 202 5.40 -10.19 8.14
N GLU A 203 6.17 -9.70 9.11
CA GLU A 203 6.48 -8.27 9.24
C GLU A 203 7.17 -7.72 7.99
N LEU A 204 8.16 -8.44 7.47
CA LEU A 204 8.83 -8.10 6.20
C LEU A 204 7.82 -7.98 5.06
N THR A 205 6.94 -8.97 4.91
CA THR A 205 5.93 -8.98 3.86
C THR A 205 4.96 -7.80 4.00
N LYS A 206 4.55 -7.48 5.23
CA LYS A 206 3.70 -6.33 5.53
C LYS A 206 4.39 -5.00 5.20
N ALA A 207 5.66 -4.85 5.59
CA ALA A 207 6.46 -3.67 5.29
C ALA A 207 6.62 -3.48 3.78
N LEU A 208 6.94 -4.54 3.04
CA LEU A 208 7.05 -4.51 1.59
C LEU A 208 5.73 -4.09 0.92
N ARG A 209 4.59 -4.68 1.30
CA ARG A 209 3.28 -4.30 0.73
C ARG A 209 2.91 -2.83 0.87
N SER A 210 3.52 -2.12 1.82
CA SER A 210 3.28 -0.69 2.03
C SER A 210 4.03 0.21 1.04
N ILE A 211 4.99 -0.32 0.27
CA ILE A 211 5.83 0.45 -0.64
C ILE A 211 5.13 0.57 -2.00
N PRO A 212 4.89 1.80 -2.50
CA PRO A 212 4.30 2.01 -3.82
C PRO A 212 5.12 1.37 -4.94
N GLY A 213 4.43 0.78 -5.92
CA GLY A 213 5.05 0.12 -7.08
C GLY A 213 5.33 -1.38 -6.89
N ILE A 214 5.15 -1.93 -5.69
CA ILE A 214 5.20 -3.39 -5.49
C ILE A 214 3.85 -4.01 -5.89
N LEU A 215 3.89 -4.86 -6.90
CA LEU A 215 2.74 -5.62 -7.39
C LEU A 215 2.67 -7.01 -6.73
N ASN A 216 3.82 -7.64 -6.51
CA ASN A 216 3.91 -8.96 -5.91
C ASN A 216 5.21 -9.14 -5.11
N ILE A 217 5.22 -10.09 -4.19
CA ILE A 217 6.37 -10.40 -3.33
C ILE A 217 6.57 -11.91 -3.33
N ASP A 218 7.73 -12.35 -3.79
CA ASP A 218 8.19 -13.74 -3.69
C ASP A 218 9.21 -13.86 -2.54
N THR A 219 8.85 -14.63 -1.53
CA THR A 219 9.69 -14.93 -0.36
C THR A 219 10.16 -16.38 -0.32
N SER A 220 10.01 -17.12 -1.42
CA SER A 220 10.41 -18.53 -1.50
C SER A 220 11.91 -18.78 -1.22
N GLY A 221 12.75 -17.76 -1.46
CA GLY A 221 14.18 -17.77 -1.15
C GLY A 221 14.54 -17.39 0.29
N VAL A 222 13.57 -17.12 1.17
CA VAL A 222 13.82 -16.76 2.58
C VAL A 222 13.78 -18.01 3.46
N HIS A 223 14.85 -18.22 4.22
CA HIS A 223 14.98 -19.34 5.15
C HIS A 223 14.86 -18.89 6.60
N ILE A 224 14.13 -19.63 7.42
CA ILE A 224 14.03 -19.35 8.86
C ILE A 224 15.17 -20.07 9.60
N LEU A 225 16.17 -19.32 10.04
CA LEU A 225 17.30 -19.76 10.87
C LEU A 225 16.96 -19.64 12.36
N THR A 226 16.02 -20.46 12.78
CA THR A 226 15.71 -20.63 14.20
C THR A 226 16.52 -21.79 14.78
N GLU A 227 16.78 -21.75 16.09
CA GLU A 227 17.43 -22.85 16.80
C GLU A 227 16.67 -24.17 16.54
N ALA A 228 17.43 -25.23 16.30
CA ALA A 228 16.84 -26.55 16.06
C ALA A 228 16.27 -27.09 17.38
N LEU A 229 14.99 -26.86 17.61
CA LEU A 229 14.26 -27.48 18.71
C LEU A 229 13.76 -28.87 18.31
N ALA A 230 13.70 -29.77 19.29
CA ALA A 230 13.04 -31.06 19.08
C ALA A 230 11.54 -30.83 18.84
N ASN A 231 10.92 -31.67 18.01
CA ASN A 231 9.48 -31.56 17.74
C ASN A 231 8.65 -31.58 19.03
N SER A 232 9.10 -32.32 20.06
CA SER A 232 8.46 -32.40 21.37
C SER A 232 8.45 -31.08 22.14
N ASP A 233 9.48 -30.24 21.96
CA ASP A 233 9.58 -28.97 22.68
C ASP A 233 8.67 -27.92 22.03
N ILE A 234 8.63 -27.91 20.69
CA ILE A 234 7.66 -27.11 19.94
C ILE A 234 6.23 -27.55 20.28
N ASP A 235 5.99 -28.87 20.33
CA ASP A 235 4.67 -29.43 20.69
C ASP A 235 4.20 -28.97 22.09
N LYS A 236 5.09 -29.03 23.08
CA LYS A 236 4.83 -28.53 24.43
C LYS A 236 4.53 -27.02 24.44
N ALA A 237 5.29 -26.22 23.69
CA ALA A 237 5.07 -24.78 23.62
C ALA A 237 3.72 -24.43 22.95
N ILE A 238 3.34 -25.14 21.88
CA ILE A 238 2.03 -24.99 21.25
C ILE A 238 0.92 -25.37 22.24
N LYS A 239 1.09 -26.48 22.95
CA LYS A 239 0.14 -26.93 23.96
C LYS A 239 -0.04 -25.88 25.06
N GLU A 240 1.05 -25.31 25.57
CA GLU A 240 0.99 -24.25 26.58
C GLU A 240 0.25 -23.00 26.08
N ILE A 241 0.44 -22.59 24.83
CA ILE A 241 -0.33 -21.49 24.22
C ILE A 241 -1.83 -21.82 24.16
N VAL A 242 -2.19 -23.04 23.79
CA VAL A 242 -3.60 -23.49 23.69
C VAL A 242 -4.22 -23.58 25.07
N ASP A 243 -3.54 -24.21 26.03
CA ASP A 243 -4.03 -24.43 27.40
C ASP A 243 -4.14 -23.13 28.20
N SER A 244 -3.27 -22.14 27.93
CA SER A 244 -3.28 -20.83 28.61
C SER A 244 -4.35 -19.87 28.11
N ASP A 245 -4.96 -20.13 26.95
CA ASP A 245 -6.02 -19.31 26.37
C ASP A 245 -7.36 -20.06 26.42
N PRO A 246 -8.30 -19.68 27.30
CA PRO A 246 -9.58 -20.38 27.46
C PRO A 246 -10.37 -20.55 26.15
N PHE A 247 -10.18 -19.64 25.19
CA PHE A 247 -10.85 -19.70 23.90
C PHE A 247 -10.22 -20.71 22.95
N LEU A 248 -8.92 -20.96 23.05
CA LEU A 248 -8.24 -21.98 22.29
C LEU A 248 -8.41 -23.36 22.94
N ALA A 249 -8.35 -23.43 24.27
CA ALA A 249 -8.55 -24.66 25.04
C ALA A 249 -9.93 -25.31 24.79
N SER A 250 -10.97 -24.49 24.60
CA SER A 250 -12.33 -24.96 24.26
C SER A 250 -12.54 -25.22 22.76
N SER A 251 -11.59 -24.82 21.91
CA SER A 251 -11.70 -24.98 20.45
C SER A 251 -11.19 -26.37 20.02
N PRO A 252 -11.84 -27.03 19.03
CA PRO A 252 -11.38 -28.32 18.50
C PRO A 252 -10.17 -28.14 17.58
N ILE A 253 -9.02 -27.74 18.14
CA ILE A 253 -7.76 -27.50 17.44
C ILE A 253 -6.92 -28.78 17.50
N ARG A 254 -6.37 -29.18 16.35
CA ARG A 254 -5.40 -30.27 16.24
C ARG A 254 -4.15 -29.76 15.55
N TRP A 255 -2.98 -30.21 15.98
CA TRP A 255 -1.73 -29.87 15.33
C TRP A 255 -0.80 -31.07 15.21
N SER A 256 0.21 -30.92 14.35
CA SER A 256 1.33 -31.83 14.22
C SER A 256 2.60 -31.04 13.96
N VAL A 257 3.71 -31.51 14.52
CA VAL A 257 5.03 -30.88 14.36
C VAL A 257 5.97 -31.88 13.71
N GLN A 258 6.52 -31.52 12.55
CA GLN A 258 7.51 -32.33 11.87
C GLN A 258 8.65 -31.47 11.32
N ARG A 259 9.84 -31.60 11.90
CA ARG A 259 11.08 -30.90 11.46
C ARG A 259 10.91 -29.37 11.44
N GLY A 260 10.24 -28.82 12.45
CA GLY A 260 9.92 -27.39 12.54
C GLY A 260 8.79 -26.94 11.61
N ILE A 261 8.15 -27.85 10.87
CA ILE A 261 6.92 -27.56 10.12
C ILE A 261 5.74 -27.87 11.03
N VAL A 262 4.96 -26.85 11.35
CA VAL A 262 3.75 -26.97 12.16
C VAL A 262 2.55 -26.96 11.24
N THR A 263 1.72 -27.99 11.32
CA THR A 263 0.45 -28.05 10.59
C THR A 263 -0.68 -28.03 11.60
N ILE A 264 -1.53 -27.02 11.54
CA ILE A 264 -2.68 -26.81 12.44
C ILE A 264 -3.98 -26.92 11.65
N SER A 265 -4.99 -27.52 12.27
CA SER A 265 -6.31 -27.74 11.67
C SER A 265 -7.39 -27.73 12.75
N GLY A 266 -8.65 -27.58 12.33
CA GLY A 266 -9.79 -27.50 13.24
C GLY A 266 -10.60 -26.25 13.04
N GLY A 267 -11.21 -25.74 14.11
CA GLY A 267 -11.90 -24.47 14.03
C GLY A 267 -11.87 -23.66 15.30
N VAL A 268 -12.02 -22.36 15.13
CA VAL A 268 -12.00 -21.35 16.20
C VAL A 268 -13.27 -20.49 16.13
N HIS A 269 -13.60 -19.85 17.24
CA HIS A 269 -14.86 -19.12 17.39
C HIS A 269 -14.96 -17.85 16.54
N ASN A 270 -13.86 -17.12 16.36
CA ASN A 270 -13.84 -15.89 15.56
C ASN A 270 -12.46 -15.65 14.93
N ALA A 271 -12.42 -14.73 13.97
CA ALA A 271 -11.21 -14.37 13.24
C ALA A 271 -10.14 -13.72 14.13
N SER A 272 -10.53 -12.93 15.14
CA SER A 272 -9.56 -12.28 16.03
C SER A 272 -8.77 -13.28 16.88
N ILE A 273 -9.42 -14.34 17.37
CA ILE A 273 -8.77 -15.44 18.09
C ILE A 273 -7.83 -16.20 17.15
N LEU A 274 -8.28 -16.47 15.91
CA LEU A 274 -7.45 -17.07 14.88
C LEU A 274 -6.16 -16.25 14.69
N ASP A 275 -6.30 -14.95 14.42
CA ASP A 275 -5.17 -14.06 14.11
C ASP A 275 -4.18 -14.01 15.27
N LYS A 276 -4.67 -13.87 16.51
CA LYS A 276 -3.82 -13.88 17.72
C LYS A 276 -3.12 -15.21 17.93
N PHE A 277 -3.78 -16.33 17.67
CA PHE A 277 -3.18 -17.65 17.80
C PHE A 277 -2.06 -17.84 16.77
N ILE A 278 -2.32 -17.49 15.50
CA ILE A 278 -1.32 -17.55 14.44
C ILE A 278 -0.14 -16.64 14.75
N GLU A 279 -0.39 -15.42 15.23
CA GLU A 279 0.67 -14.49 15.63
C GLU A 279 1.54 -15.07 16.75
N LYS A 280 0.94 -15.64 17.82
CA LYS A 280 1.70 -16.31 18.89
C LYS A 280 2.56 -17.45 18.36
N LEU A 281 2.02 -18.28 17.46
CA LEU A 281 2.76 -19.39 16.85
C LEU A 281 3.93 -18.90 15.99
N GLU A 282 3.74 -17.84 15.20
CA GLU A 282 4.81 -17.27 14.36
C GLU A 282 6.00 -16.74 15.17
N HIS A 283 5.80 -16.42 16.45
CA HIS A 283 6.85 -15.98 17.38
C HIS A 283 7.55 -17.13 18.12
N LEU A 284 7.06 -18.38 18.02
CA LEU A 284 7.73 -19.52 18.65
C LEU A 284 9.03 -19.88 17.92
N SER A 285 10.10 -20.02 18.71
CA SER A 285 11.36 -20.61 18.24
C SER A 285 11.14 -22.06 17.76
N GLY A 286 11.98 -22.50 16.82
CA GLY A 286 11.89 -23.85 16.22
C GLY A 286 10.90 -23.96 15.06
N ILE A 287 9.94 -23.03 14.92
CA ILE A 287 8.97 -23.05 13.82
C ILE A 287 9.58 -22.44 12.56
N LYS A 288 9.77 -23.27 11.54
CA LYS A 288 10.29 -22.90 10.22
C LYS A 288 9.18 -22.59 9.22
N ARG A 289 8.04 -23.26 9.37
CA ARG A 289 6.87 -23.10 8.48
C ARG A 289 5.60 -23.42 9.24
N LEU A 290 4.56 -22.62 9.01
CA LEU A 290 3.23 -22.82 9.58
C LEU A 290 2.24 -23.07 8.44
N ASN A 291 1.62 -24.25 8.43
CA ASN A 291 0.52 -24.59 7.53
C ASN A 291 -0.80 -24.45 8.31
N ASN A 292 -1.53 -23.37 8.05
CA ASN A 292 -2.78 -23.07 8.74
C ASN A 292 -4.00 -23.58 7.96
N PHE A 293 -4.70 -24.57 8.52
CA PHE A 293 -5.99 -25.08 8.03
C PHE A 293 -7.12 -24.88 9.05
N LEU A 294 -6.98 -23.90 9.94
CA LEU A 294 -8.06 -23.53 10.86
C LEU A 294 -9.17 -22.79 10.10
N SER A 295 -10.41 -23.12 10.43
CA SER A 295 -11.59 -22.40 9.94
C SER A 295 -12.28 -21.62 11.05
N VAL A 296 -12.89 -20.50 10.72
CA VAL A 296 -13.74 -19.76 11.67
C VAL A 296 -15.16 -20.33 11.61
N HIS A 297 -15.62 -21.00 12.66
CA HIS A 297 -16.95 -21.57 12.72
C HIS A 297 -18.01 -20.48 12.98
N GLN A 298 -18.49 -19.84 11.91
CA GLN A 298 -19.50 -18.77 11.98
C GLN A 298 -20.79 -19.17 12.68
N LYS A 299 -21.19 -20.45 12.66
CA LYS A 299 -22.43 -20.92 13.30
C LYS A 299 -22.44 -20.67 14.81
N ILE A 300 -21.31 -20.83 15.47
CA ILE A 300 -21.20 -20.58 16.92
C ILE A 300 -21.26 -19.07 17.18
N GLY A 301 -20.58 -18.27 16.35
CA GLY A 301 -20.68 -16.80 16.42
C GLY A 301 -22.10 -16.28 16.21
N GLN A 302 -22.85 -16.85 15.28
CA GLN A 302 -24.25 -16.48 15.02
C GLN A 302 -25.16 -16.84 16.19
N LEU A 303 -25.08 -18.07 16.71
CA LEU A 303 -25.86 -18.50 17.88
C LEU A 303 -25.55 -17.65 19.11
N ASN A 304 -24.27 -17.35 19.35
CA ASN A 304 -23.85 -16.49 20.43
C ASN A 304 -24.38 -15.06 20.24
N SER A 305 -24.32 -14.50 19.02
CA SER A 305 -24.84 -13.16 18.75
C SER A 305 -26.35 -13.03 18.97
N GLN A 306 -27.12 -14.07 18.66
CA GLN A 306 -28.56 -14.09 18.89
C GLN A 306 -28.89 -14.21 20.38
N HIS A 307 -28.16 -15.09 21.10
CA HIS A 307 -28.29 -15.25 22.53
C HIS A 307 -27.97 -13.95 23.28
N ILE A 308 -26.86 -13.30 22.92
CA ILE A 308 -26.45 -12.01 23.49
C ILE A 308 -27.50 -10.92 23.29
N LYS A 309 -28.02 -10.79 22.06
CA LYS A 309 -29.08 -9.82 21.79
C LYS A 309 -30.35 -10.10 22.59
N SER A 310 -30.62 -11.36 22.95
CA SER A 310 -31.73 -11.70 23.84
C SER A 310 -31.48 -11.19 25.26
N ILE A 311 -30.28 -11.45 25.80
CA ILE A 311 -29.90 -11.00 27.14
C ILE A 311 -29.87 -9.47 27.22
N GLU A 312 -29.30 -8.78 26.23
CA GLU A 312 -29.28 -7.31 26.17
C GLU A 312 -30.69 -6.74 26.26
N ARG A 313 -31.65 -7.28 25.50
CA ARG A 313 -33.06 -6.83 25.56
C ARG A 313 -33.69 -7.07 26.92
N GLU A 314 -33.39 -8.19 27.58
CA GLU A 314 -33.89 -8.47 28.93
C GLU A 314 -33.32 -7.48 29.96
N ILE A 315 -32.03 -7.14 29.84
CA ILE A 315 -31.38 -6.14 30.68
C ILE A 315 -31.97 -4.76 30.41
N ASP A 316 -32.10 -4.34 29.15
CA ASP A 316 -32.68 -3.04 28.78
C ASP A 316 -34.11 -2.89 29.32
N THR A 317 -34.89 -3.99 29.34
CA THR A 317 -36.25 -3.99 29.88
C THR A 317 -36.26 -3.83 31.40
N LYS A 318 -35.34 -4.47 32.12
CA LYS A 318 -35.25 -4.39 33.59
C LYS A 318 -34.58 -3.11 34.09
N TYR A 319 -33.62 -2.59 33.32
CA TYR A 319 -32.76 -1.46 33.68
C TYR A 319 -32.78 -0.39 32.58
N PRO A 320 -33.93 0.27 32.31
CA PRO A 320 -34.09 1.15 31.15
C PRO A 320 -33.22 2.42 31.17
N MET A 321 -32.65 2.76 32.33
CA MET A 321 -31.74 3.89 32.49
C MET A 321 -30.26 3.51 32.30
N CYS A 322 -29.95 2.22 32.13
CA CYS A 322 -28.60 1.76 31.88
C CYS A 322 -28.34 1.66 30.37
N GLN A 323 -27.11 1.94 29.96
CA GLN A 323 -26.66 1.74 28.58
C GLN A 323 -25.61 0.65 28.59
N ILE A 324 -26.04 -0.60 28.34
CA ILE A 324 -25.19 -1.78 28.48
C ILE A 324 -25.05 -2.45 27.13
N HIS A 325 -23.80 -2.73 26.75
CA HIS A 325 -23.46 -3.54 25.60
C HIS A 325 -22.73 -4.79 26.06
N LEU A 326 -23.19 -5.93 25.55
CA LEU A 326 -22.65 -7.23 25.84
C LEU A 326 -21.88 -7.77 24.64
N GLU A 327 -20.71 -8.33 24.91
CA GLU A 327 -19.88 -8.98 23.90
C GLU A 327 -19.51 -10.37 24.39
N MET A 328 -19.84 -11.40 23.60
CA MET A 328 -19.43 -12.77 23.92
C MET A 328 -18.14 -13.11 23.20
N VAL A 329 -17.15 -13.52 23.98
CA VAL A 329 -15.91 -14.10 23.48
C VAL A 329 -15.84 -15.50 24.07
N GLY A 330 -15.97 -16.55 23.24
CA GLY A 330 -16.08 -17.95 23.71
C GLY A 330 -17.21 -18.16 24.73
N SER A 331 -16.88 -18.68 25.92
CA SER A 331 -17.78 -18.84 27.09
C SER A 331 -17.74 -17.64 28.05
N SER A 332 -16.92 -16.63 27.78
CA SER A 332 -16.80 -15.43 28.60
C SER A 332 -17.66 -14.30 28.05
N LEU A 333 -18.43 -13.66 28.94
CA LEU A 333 -19.23 -12.50 28.62
C LEU A 333 -18.53 -11.23 29.09
N ILE A 334 -18.36 -10.24 28.21
CA ILE A 334 -17.85 -8.91 28.57
C ILE A 334 -19.03 -7.95 28.61
N ALA A 335 -19.32 -7.40 29.79
CA ALA A 335 -20.34 -6.37 29.98
C ALA A 335 -19.70 -4.99 30.02
N LYS A 336 -20.02 -4.11 29.07
CA LYS A 336 -19.51 -2.74 28.96
C LYS A 336 -20.68 -1.77 29.02
N GLY A 337 -20.48 -0.57 29.58
CA GLY A 337 -21.57 0.40 29.62
C GLY A 337 -21.58 1.29 30.85
N ILE A 338 -22.67 2.02 30.99
CA ILE A 338 -22.94 2.92 32.12
C ILE A 338 -24.16 2.39 32.87
N VAL A 339 -24.03 2.30 34.20
CA VAL A 339 -25.10 1.96 35.13
C VAL A 339 -25.30 3.08 36.14
N LYS A 340 -26.50 3.15 36.71
CA LYS A 340 -26.91 4.24 37.60
C LYS A 340 -26.15 4.23 38.93
N ASP A 341 -25.97 3.04 39.51
CA ASP A 341 -25.32 2.89 40.81
C ASP A 341 -24.60 1.53 40.94
N LEU A 342 -23.89 1.35 42.06
CA LEU A 342 -23.17 0.11 42.37
C LEU A 342 -24.12 -1.08 42.60
N TYR A 343 -25.38 -0.83 42.98
CA TYR A 343 -26.35 -1.88 43.19
C TYR A 343 -26.74 -2.50 41.85
N ASP A 344 -27.13 -1.68 40.88
CA ASP A 344 -27.42 -2.12 39.51
C ASP A 344 -26.22 -2.87 38.90
N LYS A 345 -25.00 -2.33 39.07
CA LYS A 345 -23.76 -2.98 38.62
C LYS A 345 -23.63 -4.42 39.10
N LYS A 346 -23.94 -4.66 40.39
CA LYS A 346 -23.81 -5.96 41.04
C LYS A 346 -24.96 -6.89 40.67
N GLU A 347 -26.18 -6.36 40.59
CA GLU A 347 -27.36 -7.15 40.23
C GLU A 347 -27.27 -7.66 38.78
N ILE A 348 -26.85 -6.79 37.85
CA ILE A 348 -26.61 -7.17 36.45
C ILE A 348 -25.53 -8.25 36.36
N GLN A 349 -24.40 -8.07 37.05
CA GLN A 349 -23.34 -9.09 37.06
C GLN A 349 -23.87 -10.44 37.58
N ASN A 350 -24.59 -10.44 38.70
CA ASN A 350 -25.17 -11.66 39.27
C ASN A 350 -26.19 -12.31 38.34
N TYR A 351 -26.97 -11.51 37.59
CA TYR A 351 -27.92 -12.02 36.61
C TYR A 351 -27.19 -12.68 35.43
N LEU A 352 -26.13 -12.06 34.93
CA LEU A 352 -25.31 -12.60 33.85
C LEU A 352 -24.59 -13.90 34.24
N GLU A 353 -24.10 -13.99 35.48
CA GLU A 353 -23.43 -15.18 36.03
C GLU A 353 -24.37 -16.38 36.24
N LYS A 354 -25.69 -16.18 36.20
CA LYS A 354 -26.69 -17.28 36.30
C LYS A 354 -26.95 -18.00 34.98
N ASP A 355 -26.53 -17.44 33.85
CA ASP A 355 -26.72 -18.08 32.56
C ASP A 355 -25.78 -19.30 32.41
N PRO A 356 -26.29 -20.52 32.19
CA PRO A 356 -25.46 -21.71 32.11
C PRO A 356 -24.50 -21.74 30.91
N ARG A 357 -24.65 -20.84 29.94
CA ARG A 357 -23.76 -20.69 28.78
C ARG A 357 -22.61 -19.70 29.04
N ILE A 358 -22.68 -18.96 30.14
CA ILE A 358 -21.67 -17.99 30.54
C ILE A 358 -20.87 -18.57 31.69
N GLU A 359 -19.62 -18.93 31.40
CA GLU A 359 -18.70 -19.48 32.41
C GLU A 359 -18.07 -18.37 33.25
N LYS A 360 -17.86 -17.20 32.63
CA LYS A 360 -17.17 -16.07 33.25
C LYS A 360 -17.73 -14.74 32.77
N VAL A 361 -18.03 -13.84 33.70
CA VAL A 361 -18.42 -12.46 33.40
C VAL A 361 -17.25 -11.52 33.66
N ILE A 362 -16.85 -10.76 32.65
CA ILE A 362 -15.87 -9.68 32.75
C ILE A 362 -16.64 -8.36 32.84
N ASN A 363 -16.82 -7.87 34.06
CA ASN A 363 -17.55 -6.64 34.33
C ASN A 363 -16.70 -5.40 34.05
N ARG A 364 -17.05 -4.63 33.01
CA ARG A 364 -16.48 -3.33 32.62
C ARG A 364 -17.54 -2.22 32.64
N LEU A 365 -18.55 -2.35 33.51
CA LEU A 365 -19.58 -1.35 33.70
C LEU A 365 -19.05 -0.19 34.57
N PHE A 366 -19.38 1.04 34.20
CA PHE A 366 -19.05 2.27 34.93
C PHE A 366 -20.30 2.80 35.63
N VAL A 367 -20.14 3.35 36.84
CA VAL A 367 -21.22 4.04 37.56
C VAL A 367 -21.18 5.51 37.17
N ALA A 368 -22.34 6.07 36.78
CA ALA A 368 -22.49 7.45 36.34
C ALA A 368 -22.27 8.48 37.46
#